data_AF-A0A4R5PN52-F1
#
_entry.id   AF-A0A4R5PN52-F1
#
_cell.length_a   1.000
_cell.length_b   1.000
_cell.length_c   1.000
_cell.angle_alpha   90.00
_cell.angle_beta   90.00
_cell.angle_gamma   90.00
#
_symmetry.space_group_name_H-M   'P 1'
#
loop_
_entity.id
_entity.type
_entity.pdbx_description
1 polymer ?
#
loop_
_entity_poly.entity_id
_entity_poly.type
_entity_poly.pdbx_seq_one_letter_code
_entity_poly.pdbx_strand_id
1 'polypeptide(L)'
;MTKDNIAKSQIDKIRDSAASFHVGDDSDGAVTSLITVNDRLYVIKERAIYTVALADDIDPDRTRADIPNTIQKFFDLGSDHEIVVRILLTATELFKEGYLVEGIDHEALMSHVMDCLLDLGGAYVISRNFKLYLAEARKDAVTSKDNSASIPSYPSLRSDVKSFIQKIDHFVQDIFGIIIAFYDEQTIRKSGPWLDGLAEYLRTSSNNTEEFAMFAKEFAEFGKMARNIRHCIEHPKPDQRIELLDFCVTANRTLEEPTIAVKHKTTPVEATHVSDFMNFFYQQALAGSEVLMAFLAGHHTKSFGKFPIIVGEIPEAQRQNRVRYGYLIKLGASFQRLG
;
A
#
# COMPACT_ATOMS: atom_id res chain seq x y z
N MET A 1 -13.82 9.75 -54.89
CA MET A 1 -12.81 9.92 -53.82
C MET A 1 -12.45 8.55 -53.29
N THR A 2 -11.50 7.92 -53.95
CA THR A 2 -10.94 6.61 -53.59
C THR A 2 -10.06 6.80 -52.35
N LYS A 3 -10.35 6.06 -51.28
CA LYS A 3 -9.48 5.95 -50.11
C LYS A 3 -8.19 5.32 -50.58
N ASP A 4 -7.11 6.10 -50.64
CA ASP A 4 -5.77 5.58 -50.84
C ASP A 4 -5.45 4.60 -49.71
N ASN A 5 -5.31 3.34 -50.10
CA ASN A 5 -4.91 2.25 -49.25
C ASN A 5 -3.39 2.32 -49.14
N ILE A 6 -2.87 3.24 -48.32
CA ILE A 6 -1.43 3.37 -48.07
C ILE A 6 -0.97 2.04 -47.47
N ALA A 7 -0.08 1.33 -48.17
CA ALA A 7 0.45 0.06 -47.72
C ALA A 7 1.18 0.27 -46.38
N LYS A 8 0.63 -0.30 -45.30
CA LYS A 8 1.26 -0.26 -43.97
C LYS A 8 2.71 -0.72 -44.04
N SER A 9 3.60 0.00 -43.37
CA SER A 9 5.02 -0.36 -43.29
C SER A 9 5.18 -1.74 -42.64
N GLN A 10 6.32 -2.40 -42.84
CA GLN A 10 6.58 -3.68 -42.19
C GLN A 10 6.53 -3.57 -40.66
N ILE A 11 6.96 -2.43 -40.11
CA ILE A 11 6.93 -2.15 -38.68
C ILE A 11 5.46 -2.03 -38.21
N ASP A 12 4.62 -1.31 -38.93
CA ASP A 12 3.18 -1.19 -38.59
C ASP A 12 2.47 -2.54 -38.63
N LYS A 13 2.82 -3.42 -39.57
CA LYS A 13 2.24 -4.77 -39.63
C LYS A 13 2.61 -5.62 -38.40
N ILE A 14 3.82 -5.46 -37.88
CA ILE A 14 4.28 -6.17 -36.69
C ILE A 14 3.64 -5.57 -35.44
N ARG A 15 3.67 -4.24 -35.30
CA ARG A 15 3.16 -3.51 -34.13
C ARG A 15 1.65 -3.56 -33.98
N ASP A 16 0.90 -3.52 -35.08
CA ASP A 16 -0.56 -3.58 -35.06
C ASP A 16 -1.11 -5.02 -35.01
N SER A 17 -0.23 -6.04 -34.96
CA SER A 17 -0.64 -7.45 -34.87
C SER A 17 -1.00 -7.84 -33.44
N ALA A 18 -1.93 -8.79 -33.29
CA ALA A 18 -2.26 -9.35 -31.98
C ALA A 18 -1.03 -10.08 -31.41
N ALA A 19 -0.66 -9.75 -30.18
CA ALA A 19 0.49 -10.34 -29.50
C ALA A 19 0.04 -11.27 -28.36
N SER A 20 0.85 -12.30 -28.11
CA SER A 20 0.69 -13.23 -26.99
C SER A 20 2.02 -13.36 -26.28
N PHE A 21 2.00 -13.31 -24.94
CA PHE A 21 3.20 -13.38 -24.13
C PHE A 21 3.03 -14.34 -22.97
N HIS A 22 4.15 -14.92 -22.55
CA HIS A 22 4.24 -15.66 -21.29
C HIS A 22 4.69 -14.70 -20.19
N VAL A 23 3.93 -14.64 -19.08
CA VAL A 23 4.18 -13.71 -17.97
C VAL A 23 4.52 -14.50 -16.70
N GLY A 24 5.73 -14.30 -16.19
CA GLY A 24 6.24 -15.01 -15.02
C GLY A 24 6.46 -16.49 -15.27
N ASP A 25 6.35 -17.30 -14.22
CA ASP A 25 6.40 -18.77 -14.30
C ASP A 25 5.21 -19.41 -13.57
N ASP A 26 5.13 -20.75 -13.62
CA ASP A 26 4.05 -21.53 -13.00
C ASP A 26 4.02 -21.40 -11.46
N SER A 27 5.15 -21.04 -10.85
CA SER A 27 5.23 -20.79 -9.41
C SER A 27 4.59 -19.48 -8.99
N ASP A 28 4.18 -18.60 -9.91
CA ASP A 28 3.45 -17.37 -9.57
C ASP A 28 1.92 -17.54 -9.55
N GLY A 29 1.40 -18.70 -9.99
CA GLY A 29 -0.04 -19.01 -10.02
C GLY A 29 -0.79 -18.38 -11.20
N ALA A 30 -2.13 -18.38 -11.14
CA ALA A 30 -2.99 -17.89 -12.22
C ALA A 30 -2.97 -16.35 -12.32
N VAL A 31 -3.30 -15.81 -13.51
CA VAL A 31 -3.58 -14.37 -13.68
C VAL A 31 -4.97 -14.08 -13.13
N THR A 32 -5.07 -13.12 -12.22
CA THR A 32 -6.32 -12.77 -11.52
C THR A 32 -6.85 -11.39 -11.88
N SER A 33 -5.98 -10.50 -12.39
CA SER A 33 -6.38 -9.17 -12.85
C SER A 33 -5.36 -8.56 -13.82
N LEU A 34 -5.84 -7.65 -14.66
CA LEU A 34 -5.04 -6.79 -15.54
C LEU A 34 -5.44 -5.34 -15.26
N ILE A 35 -4.48 -4.48 -14.97
CA ILE A 35 -4.72 -3.05 -14.74
C ILE A 35 -3.73 -2.21 -15.53
N THR A 36 -4.13 -1.00 -15.92
CA THR A 36 -3.24 -0.04 -16.57
C THR A 36 -3.04 1.14 -15.63
N VAL A 37 -1.78 1.49 -15.38
CA VAL A 37 -1.38 2.66 -14.59
C VAL A 37 -0.26 3.39 -15.33
N ASN A 38 -0.44 4.68 -15.62
CA ASN A 38 0.50 5.54 -16.35
C ASN A 38 0.95 4.89 -17.67
N ASP A 39 -0.02 4.48 -18.50
CA ASP A 39 0.18 3.78 -19.76
C ASP A 39 0.95 2.45 -19.70
N ARG A 40 1.21 1.93 -18.50
CA ARG A 40 1.85 0.61 -18.32
C ARG A 40 0.83 -0.43 -17.91
N LEU A 41 0.88 -1.58 -18.58
CA LEU A 41 0.07 -2.73 -18.22
C LEU A 41 0.71 -3.48 -17.05
N TYR A 42 -0.06 -3.71 -16.00
CA TYR A 42 0.29 -4.56 -14.88
C TYR A 42 -0.55 -5.84 -14.92
N VAL A 43 0.15 -6.97 -14.89
CA VAL A 43 -0.42 -8.32 -14.84
C VAL A 43 -0.32 -8.81 -13.40
N ILE A 44 -1.46 -8.95 -12.75
CA ILE A 44 -1.56 -9.41 -11.36
C ILE A 44 -1.81 -10.91 -11.39
N LYS A 45 -0.86 -11.68 -10.85
CA LYS A 45 -0.99 -13.12 -10.61
C LYS A 45 -1.27 -13.38 -9.14
N GLU A 46 -1.59 -14.62 -8.78
CA GLU A 46 -1.82 -15.04 -7.40
C GLU A 46 -0.64 -14.70 -6.47
N ARG A 47 0.61 -14.89 -6.93
CA ARG A 47 1.80 -14.74 -6.09
C ARG A 47 2.83 -13.70 -6.55
N ALA A 48 2.58 -12.99 -7.66
CA ALA A 48 3.44 -11.90 -8.12
C ALA A 48 2.70 -10.89 -9.01
N ILE A 49 3.29 -9.70 -9.19
CA ILE A 49 2.83 -8.70 -10.16
C ILE A 49 3.96 -8.44 -11.16
N TYR A 50 3.58 -8.35 -12.42
CA TYR A 50 4.47 -8.05 -13.53
C TYR A 50 4.04 -6.77 -14.23
N THR A 51 5.01 -6.00 -14.72
CA THR A 51 4.76 -4.91 -15.67
C THR A 51 5.12 -5.37 -17.08
N VAL A 52 4.32 -4.95 -18.05
CA VAL A 52 4.53 -5.19 -19.48
C VAL A 52 4.71 -3.84 -20.14
N ALA A 53 5.84 -3.67 -20.83
CA ALA A 53 6.04 -2.53 -21.74
C ALA A 53 6.03 -3.08 -23.16
N LEU A 54 5.07 -2.62 -23.95
CA LEU A 54 5.00 -2.91 -25.35
C LEU A 54 6.14 -2.19 -26.07
N ALA A 55 6.46 -2.70 -27.24
CA ALA A 55 7.57 -2.16 -28.00
C ALA A 55 7.30 -0.74 -28.54
N ASP A 56 6.03 -0.33 -28.64
CA ASP A 56 5.65 1.07 -28.90
C ASP A 56 5.86 1.97 -27.67
N ASP A 57 5.87 1.42 -26.45
CA ASP A 57 6.23 2.19 -25.23
C ASP A 57 7.74 2.44 -25.17
N ILE A 58 8.54 1.61 -25.85
CA ILE A 58 10.01 1.67 -25.89
C ILE A 58 10.50 2.49 -27.10
N ASP A 59 9.82 2.37 -28.24
CA ASP A 59 10.12 3.07 -29.50
C ASP A 59 8.82 3.59 -30.13
N PRO A 60 8.26 4.69 -29.58
CA PRO A 60 6.99 5.26 -30.03
C PRO A 60 7.07 5.80 -31.47
N ASP A 61 8.24 6.26 -31.89
CA ASP A 61 8.51 6.72 -33.25
C ASP A 61 8.65 5.57 -34.26
N ARG A 62 8.54 4.31 -33.80
CA ARG A 62 8.57 3.09 -34.63
C ARG A 62 9.79 3.05 -35.56
N THR A 63 10.94 3.46 -35.05
CA THR A 63 12.20 3.48 -35.80
C THR A 63 12.83 2.10 -35.97
N ARG A 64 12.44 1.13 -35.14
CA ARG A 64 13.08 -0.19 -35.02
C ARG A 64 12.08 -1.34 -34.89
N ALA A 65 12.02 -2.17 -35.94
CA ALA A 65 11.19 -3.37 -36.00
C ALA A 65 11.59 -4.47 -34.99
N ASP A 66 12.85 -4.47 -34.55
CA ASP A 66 13.46 -5.54 -33.75
C ASP A 66 13.25 -5.38 -32.24
N ILE A 67 12.67 -4.25 -31.80
CA ILE A 67 12.43 -4.02 -30.37
C ILE A 67 11.35 -4.98 -29.88
N PRO A 68 11.66 -5.82 -28.87
CA PRO A 68 10.69 -6.75 -28.30
C PRO A 68 9.81 -6.04 -27.27
N ASN A 69 8.64 -6.64 -27.00
CA ASN A 69 7.88 -6.33 -25.79
C ASN A 69 8.66 -6.87 -24.59
N THR A 70 8.61 -6.15 -23.46
CA THR A 70 9.33 -6.52 -22.24
C THR A 70 8.37 -6.85 -21.12
N ILE A 71 8.76 -7.82 -20.29
CA ILE A 71 8.00 -8.27 -19.13
C ILE A 71 8.98 -8.29 -17.96
N GLN A 72 8.64 -7.57 -16.90
CA GLN A 72 9.49 -7.46 -15.72
C GLN A 72 8.67 -7.72 -14.47
N LYS A 73 9.21 -8.53 -13.54
CA LYS A 73 8.61 -8.69 -12.22
C LYS A 73 8.66 -7.34 -11.50
N PHE A 74 7.49 -6.83 -11.16
CA PHE A 74 7.30 -5.56 -10.48
C PHE A 74 7.27 -5.77 -8.96
N PHE A 75 6.60 -6.84 -8.50
CA PHE A 75 6.38 -7.08 -7.08
C PHE A 75 6.27 -8.58 -6.77
N ASP A 76 6.89 -9.02 -5.67
CA ASP A 76 6.95 -10.43 -5.25
C ASP A 76 5.71 -10.90 -4.48
N LEU A 77 4.68 -10.05 -4.36
CA LEU A 77 3.39 -10.41 -3.77
C LEU A 77 2.32 -10.25 -4.84
N GLY A 78 1.40 -11.21 -4.90
CA GLY A 78 0.26 -11.21 -5.82
C GLY A 78 -1.08 -11.12 -5.10
N SER A 79 -2.17 -11.41 -5.83
CA SER A 79 -3.53 -11.29 -5.32
C SER A 79 -3.87 -12.21 -4.15
N ASP A 80 -3.02 -13.19 -3.80
CA ASP A 80 -3.15 -14.03 -2.60
C ASP A 80 -2.67 -13.32 -1.33
N HIS A 81 -1.92 -12.21 -1.45
CA HIS A 81 -1.46 -11.43 -0.32
C HIS A 81 -2.42 -10.29 0.05
N GLU A 82 -2.66 -10.08 1.34
CA GLU A 82 -3.59 -9.06 1.83
C GLU A 82 -3.20 -7.63 1.43
N ILE A 83 -1.90 -7.32 1.33
CA ILE A 83 -1.42 -6.00 0.88
C ILE A 83 -1.92 -5.70 -0.53
N VAL A 84 -1.79 -6.65 -1.46
CA VAL A 84 -2.23 -6.47 -2.85
C VAL A 84 -3.74 -6.33 -2.91
N VAL A 85 -4.47 -7.16 -2.15
CA VAL A 85 -5.94 -7.08 -2.11
C VAL A 85 -6.40 -5.73 -1.55
N ARG A 86 -5.93 -5.36 -0.36
CA ARG A 86 -6.47 -4.25 0.43
C ARG A 86 -5.97 -2.89 -0.02
N ILE A 87 -4.84 -2.83 -0.74
CA ILE A 87 -4.31 -1.61 -1.37
C ILE A 87 -4.70 -1.60 -2.85
N LEU A 88 -4.05 -2.41 -3.68
CA LEU A 88 -4.12 -2.27 -5.12
C LEU A 88 -5.48 -2.67 -5.71
N LEU A 89 -5.99 -3.85 -5.33
CA LEU A 89 -7.25 -4.34 -5.89
C LEU A 89 -8.45 -3.56 -5.34
N THR A 90 -8.44 -3.20 -4.06
CA THR A 90 -9.43 -2.29 -3.48
C THR A 90 -9.41 -0.93 -4.16
N ALA A 91 -8.24 -0.33 -4.39
CA ALA A 91 -8.14 0.93 -5.14
C ALA A 91 -8.67 0.79 -6.57
N THR A 92 -8.30 -0.28 -7.28
CA THR A 92 -8.81 -0.56 -8.64
C THR A 92 -10.33 -0.71 -8.66
N GLU A 93 -10.92 -1.29 -7.61
CA GLU A 93 -12.37 -1.42 -7.48
C GLU A 93 -13.05 -0.08 -7.17
N LEU A 94 -12.46 0.70 -6.27
CA LEU A 94 -13.05 1.91 -5.70
C LEU A 94 -12.75 3.20 -6.47
N PHE A 95 -11.69 3.25 -7.26
CA PHE A 95 -11.25 4.46 -7.94
C PHE A 95 -11.54 4.46 -9.45
N LYS A 96 -12.48 3.64 -9.90
CA LYS A 96 -12.92 3.60 -11.30
C LYS A 96 -13.38 4.99 -11.75
N GLU A 97 -12.74 5.55 -12.78
CA GLU A 97 -13.04 6.90 -13.32
C GLU A 97 -14.53 7.13 -13.58
N GLY A 98 -15.22 6.12 -14.12
CA GLY A 98 -16.65 6.24 -14.43
C GLY A 98 -17.55 6.42 -13.20
N TYR A 99 -17.08 6.03 -12.02
CA TYR A 99 -17.84 6.01 -10.76
C TYR A 99 -17.53 7.19 -9.84
N LEU A 100 -16.44 7.92 -10.09
CA LEU A 100 -16.05 9.09 -9.32
C LEU A 100 -16.52 10.39 -9.99
N VAL A 101 -16.57 11.47 -9.20
CA VAL A 101 -16.81 12.83 -9.73
C VAL A 101 -15.68 13.25 -10.67
N GLU A 102 -16.00 14.15 -11.59
CA GLU A 102 -15.04 14.68 -12.56
C GLU A 102 -14.00 15.59 -11.88
N GLY A 103 -12.79 15.64 -12.43
CA GLY A 103 -11.70 16.50 -11.95
C GLY A 103 -10.67 15.82 -11.04
N ILE A 104 -10.85 14.53 -10.74
CA ILE A 104 -9.84 13.72 -10.05
C ILE A 104 -8.80 13.26 -11.07
N ASP A 105 -7.52 13.55 -10.78
CA ASP A 105 -6.39 13.04 -11.56
C ASP A 105 -6.18 11.55 -11.23
N HIS A 106 -6.79 10.69 -12.03
CA HIS A 106 -6.75 9.24 -11.83
C HIS A 106 -5.33 8.66 -12.00
N GLU A 107 -4.53 9.23 -12.89
CA GLU A 107 -3.15 8.79 -13.12
C GLU A 107 -2.28 9.06 -11.89
N ALA A 108 -2.32 10.29 -11.36
CA ALA A 108 -1.63 10.65 -10.13
C ALA A 108 -2.15 9.83 -8.92
N LEU A 109 -3.47 9.64 -8.83
CA LEU A 109 -4.09 8.83 -7.78
C LEU A 109 -3.57 7.39 -7.78
N MET A 110 -3.59 6.73 -8.95
CA MET A 110 -3.12 5.35 -9.06
C MET A 110 -1.60 5.24 -8.91
N SER A 111 -0.83 6.27 -9.26
CA SER A 111 0.60 6.34 -8.96
C SER A 111 0.86 6.25 -7.44
N HIS A 112 0.17 7.07 -6.64
CA HIS A 112 0.29 7.01 -5.18
C HIS A 112 -0.17 5.67 -4.58
N VAL A 113 -1.18 5.02 -5.17
CA VAL A 113 -1.59 3.65 -4.78
C VAL A 113 -0.45 2.65 -5.01
N MET A 114 0.26 2.78 -6.13
CA MET A 114 1.40 1.91 -6.45
C MET A 114 2.59 2.17 -5.53
N ASP A 115 2.87 3.42 -5.17
CA ASP A 115 3.90 3.77 -4.20
C ASP A 115 3.55 3.24 -2.79
N CYS A 116 2.28 3.37 -2.38
CA CYS A 116 1.76 2.75 -1.15
C CYS A 116 1.99 1.23 -1.14
N LEU A 117 1.72 0.55 -2.25
CA LEU A 117 1.92 -0.89 -2.39
C LEU A 117 3.40 -1.27 -2.19
N LEU A 118 4.30 -0.56 -2.87
CA LEU A 118 5.75 -0.80 -2.81
C LEU A 118 6.30 -0.57 -1.41
N ASP A 119 5.92 0.54 -0.77
CA ASP A 119 6.46 0.90 0.54
C ASP A 119 5.92 0.01 1.66
N LEU A 120 4.61 -0.28 1.69
CA LEU A 120 4.07 -1.21 2.68
C LEU A 120 4.55 -2.65 2.42
N GLY A 121 4.74 -3.02 1.15
CA GLY A 121 5.40 -4.26 0.75
C GLY A 121 6.81 -4.41 1.31
N GLY A 122 7.62 -3.35 1.16
CA GLY A 122 8.97 -3.30 1.72
C GLY A 122 8.97 -3.42 3.24
N ALA A 123 8.08 -2.70 3.93
CA ALA A 123 7.91 -2.81 5.38
C ALA A 123 7.51 -4.24 5.80
N TYR A 124 6.60 -4.88 5.06
CA TYR A 124 6.21 -6.27 5.28
C TYR A 124 7.37 -7.24 5.15
N VAL A 125 8.18 -7.12 4.09
CA VAL A 125 9.35 -8.00 3.88
C VAL A 125 10.33 -7.90 5.04
N ILE A 126 10.61 -6.68 5.52
CA ILE A 126 11.47 -6.47 6.70
C ILE A 126 10.88 -7.16 7.94
N SER A 127 9.61 -6.91 8.23
CA SER A 127 8.91 -7.51 9.38
C SER A 127 8.86 -9.05 9.31
N ARG A 128 8.60 -9.59 8.12
CA ARG A 128 8.58 -11.04 7.87
C ARG A 128 9.95 -11.66 8.08
N ASN A 129 11.01 -11.07 7.53
CA ASN A 129 12.38 -11.58 7.67
C ASN A 129 12.81 -11.55 9.14
N PHE A 130 12.47 -10.48 9.86
CA PHE A 130 12.71 -10.39 11.30
C PHE A 130 11.97 -11.50 12.06
N LYS A 131 10.69 -11.73 11.78
CA LYS A 131 9.92 -12.83 12.41
C LYS A 131 10.49 -14.21 12.11
N LEU A 132 10.93 -14.46 10.87
CA LEU A 132 11.59 -15.71 10.50
C LEU A 132 12.91 -15.91 11.26
N TYR A 133 13.70 -14.83 11.40
CA TYR A 133 14.91 -14.86 12.21
C TYR A 133 14.61 -15.17 13.68
N LEU A 134 13.60 -14.52 14.28
CA LEU A 134 13.18 -14.80 15.66
C LEU A 134 12.78 -16.27 15.84
N ALA A 135 12.03 -16.83 14.88
CA ALA A 135 11.61 -18.23 14.93
C ALA A 135 12.79 -19.21 14.91
N GLU A 136 13.88 -18.87 14.19
CA GLU A 136 15.10 -19.67 14.20
C GLU A 136 15.91 -19.47 15.49
N ALA A 137 16.09 -18.23 15.93
CA ALA A 137 16.80 -17.89 17.15
C ALA A 137 16.17 -18.52 18.42
N ARG A 138 14.85 -18.75 18.42
CA ARG A 138 14.13 -19.45 19.49
C ARG A 138 14.46 -20.94 19.58
N LYS A 139 14.91 -21.57 18.48
CA LYS A 139 15.32 -22.99 18.47
C LYS A 139 16.70 -23.18 19.09
N ASP A 140 17.54 -22.16 19.00
CA ASP A 140 18.86 -22.16 19.61
C ASP A 140 18.71 -21.97 21.12
N ALA A 141 18.80 -23.08 21.86
CA ALA A 141 18.84 -23.03 23.32
C ALA A 141 20.08 -22.22 23.76
N VAL A 142 19.92 -21.39 24.80
CA VAL A 142 21.06 -20.73 25.47
C VAL A 142 21.96 -21.83 26.03
N THR A 143 23.00 -22.18 25.27
CA THR A 143 24.00 -23.15 25.71
C THR A 143 24.97 -22.44 26.62
N SER A 144 24.98 -22.85 27.89
CA SER A 144 25.96 -22.37 28.85
C SER A 144 27.09 -23.38 28.97
N LYS A 145 28.32 -22.91 28.86
CA LYS A 145 29.53 -23.69 29.12
C LYS A 145 30.52 -22.81 29.87
N ASP A 146 31.10 -23.34 30.95
CA ASP A 146 32.14 -22.66 31.73
C ASP A 146 31.76 -21.24 32.21
N ASN A 147 30.55 -21.08 32.80
CA ASN A 147 29.98 -19.79 33.23
C ASN A 147 29.82 -18.72 32.12
N SER A 148 29.92 -19.12 30.86
CA SER A 148 29.63 -18.28 29.69
C SER A 148 28.40 -18.81 28.96
N ALA A 149 27.62 -17.92 28.36
CA ALA A 149 26.46 -18.26 27.55
C ALA A 149 26.59 -17.58 26.19
N SER A 150 26.38 -18.34 25.11
CA SER A 150 26.21 -17.77 23.78
C SER A 150 24.74 -17.43 23.60
N ILE A 151 24.45 -16.21 23.15
CA ILE A 151 23.10 -15.77 22.80
C ILE A 151 23.04 -15.36 21.33
N PRO A 152 21.87 -15.47 20.69
CA PRO A 152 21.69 -14.94 19.35
C PRO A 152 21.89 -13.42 19.33
N SER A 153 22.12 -12.88 18.15
CA SER A 153 22.19 -11.44 17.89
C SER A 153 21.59 -11.17 16.54
N TYR A 154 20.92 -10.04 16.35
CA TYR A 154 20.40 -9.63 15.06
C TYR A 154 21.17 -8.39 14.56
N PRO A 155 22.30 -8.58 13.85
CA PRO A 155 23.22 -7.46 13.54
C PRO A 155 22.57 -6.31 12.77
N SER A 156 21.55 -6.60 11.94
CA SER A 156 20.81 -5.61 11.16
C SER A 156 19.64 -4.98 11.92
N LEU A 157 19.44 -5.23 13.22
CA LEU A 157 18.29 -4.75 13.99
C LEU A 157 18.04 -3.26 13.81
N ARG A 158 19.09 -2.45 14.00
CA ARG A 158 18.99 -1.00 13.89
C ARG A 158 18.69 -0.54 12.46
N SER A 159 19.34 -1.12 11.46
CA SER A 159 19.10 -0.77 10.05
C SER A 159 17.71 -1.19 9.57
N ASP A 160 17.22 -2.32 10.06
CA ASP A 160 15.93 -2.89 9.66
C ASP A 160 14.79 -2.14 10.32
N VAL A 161 14.88 -1.82 11.62
CA VAL A 161 13.91 -0.94 12.30
C VAL A 161 13.86 0.43 11.65
N LYS A 162 15.03 1.01 11.31
CA LYS A 162 15.09 2.28 10.59
C LYS A 162 14.38 2.20 9.24
N SER A 163 14.76 1.22 8.41
CA SER A 163 14.20 1.05 7.07
C SER A 163 12.70 0.78 7.12
N PHE A 164 12.25 -0.04 8.07
CA PHE A 164 10.84 -0.31 8.32
C PHE A 164 10.06 0.98 8.60
N ILE A 165 10.52 1.80 9.55
CA ILE A 165 9.82 3.06 9.88
C ILE A 165 9.86 4.07 8.74
N GLN A 166 10.97 4.15 8.00
CA GLN A 166 11.04 5.00 6.80
C GLN A 166 10.01 4.58 5.76
N LYS A 167 9.85 3.27 5.52
CA LYS A 167 8.83 2.73 4.62
C LYS A 167 7.40 3.02 5.09
N ILE A 168 7.12 2.92 6.38
CA ILE A 168 5.83 3.32 6.93
C ILE A 168 5.60 4.85 6.78
N ASP A 169 6.60 5.69 7.02
CA ASP A 169 6.47 7.15 6.84
C ASP A 169 6.20 7.52 5.38
N HIS A 170 6.91 6.91 4.42
CA HIS A 170 6.69 7.16 3.00
C HIS A 170 5.30 6.68 2.55
N PHE A 171 4.88 5.48 2.97
CA PHE A 171 3.51 5.01 2.76
C PHE A 171 2.47 6.05 3.22
N VAL A 172 2.64 6.63 4.42
CA VAL A 172 1.72 7.65 4.91
C VAL A 172 1.80 8.96 4.09
N GLN A 173 2.96 9.29 3.52
CA GLN A 173 3.09 10.41 2.58
C GLN A 173 2.32 10.15 1.29
N ASP A 174 2.37 8.94 0.74
CA ASP A 174 1.61 8.59 -0.47
C ASP A 174 0.10 8.53 -0.20
N ILE A 175 -0.31 8.09 0.99
CA ILE A 175 -1.72 8.23 1.41
C ILE A 175 -2.15 9.70 1.43
N PHE A 176 -1.28 10.62 1.85
CA PHE A 176 -1.57 12.05 1.76
C PHE A 176 -1.69 12.52 0.30
N GLY A 177 -0.89 11.96 -0.62
CA GLY A 177 -1.04 12.14 -2.07
C GLY A 177 -2.40 11.68 -2.60
N ILE A 178 -2.87 10.51 -2.16
CA ILE A 178 -4.22 10.01 -2.47
C ILE A 178 -5.28 11.01 -1.99
N ILE A 179 -5.19 11.51 -0.76
CA ILE A 179 -6.13 12.50 -0.22
C ILE A 179 -6.14 13.78 -1.06
N ILE A 180 -4.97 14.27 -1.47
CA ILE A 180 -4.82 15.46 -2.31
C ILE A 180 -5.51 15.29 -3.67
N ALA A 181 -5.47 14.09 -4.26
CA ALA A 181 -6.14 13.83 -5.53
C ALA A 181 -7.66 14.03 -5.46
N PHE A 182 -8.27 13.87 -4.29
CA PHE A 182 -9.71 14.07 -4.07
C PHE A 182 -10.10 15.48 -3.65
N TYR A 183 -9.28 16.14 -2.83
CA TYR A 183 -9.65 17.38 -2.16
C TYR A 183 -8.81 18.60 -2.55
N ASP A 184 -7.83 18.45 -3.45
CA ASP A 184 -6.81 19.45 -3.77
C ASP A 184 -5.90 19.83 -2.57
N GLU A 185 -4.61 20.06 -2.87
CA GLU A 185 -3.62 20.32 -1.81
C GLU A 185 -3.87 21.64 -1.08
N GLN A 186 -4.36 22.65 -1.81
CA GLN A 186 -4.54 23.98 -1.25
C GLN A 186 -5.65 23.98 -0.20
N THR A 187 -6.75 23.30 -0.47
CA THR A 187 -7.90 23.14 0.43
C THR A 187 -7.48 22.40 1.70
N ILE A 188 -6.83 21.24 1.57
CA ILE A 188 -6.40 20.45 2.73
C ILE A 188 -5.40 21.23 3.59
N ARG A 189 -4.40 21.89 2.98
CA ARG A 189 -3.39 22.66 3.73
C ARG A 189 -3.93 23.94 4.37
N LYS A 190 -5.00 24.53 3.84
CA LYS A 190 -5.69 25.67 4.48
C LYS A 190 -6.41 25.24 5.76
N SER A 191 -6.96 24.03 5.79
CA SER A 191 -7.67 23.50 6.96
C SER A 191 -6.72 23.08 8.08
N GLY A 192 -5.53 22.57 7.76
CA GLY A 192 -4.56 22.16 8.76
C GLY A 192 -3.26 21.61 8.19
N PRO A 193 -2.26 21.33 9.04
CA PRO A 193 -0.99 20.77 8.59
C PRO A 193 -1.13 19.30 8.21
N TRP A 194 -0.68 18.94 7.00
CA TRP A 194 -0.57 17.55 6.55
C TRP A 194 -1.89 16.77 6.75
N LEU A 195 -1.86 15.58 7.35
CA LEU A 195 -3.07 14.75 7.56
C LEU A 195 -4.13 15.38 8.48
N ASP A 196 -3.75 16.31 9.37
CA ASP A 196 -4.74 17.04 10.19
C ASP A 196 -5.67 17.88 9.32
N GLY A 197 -5.19 18.32 8.16
CA GLY A 197 -5.97 19.12 7.23
C GLY A 197 -7.23 18.40 6.76
N LEU A 198 -7.17 17.07 6.55
CA LEU A 198 -8.35 16.29 6.19
C LEU A 198 -9.36 16.25 7.33
N ALA A 199 -8.94 15.93 8.55
CA ALA A 199 -9.83 15.86 9.70
C ALA A 199 -10.54 17.20 9.98
N GLU A 200 -9.80 18.31 9.90
CA GLU A 200 -10.36 19.64 10.12
C GLU A 200 -11.27 20.11 8.98
N TYR A 201 -10.90 19.79 7.73
CA TYR A 201 -11.77 20.01 6.58
C TYR A 201 -13.09 19.24 6.73
N LEU A 202 -13.01 17.96 7.10
CA LEU A 202 -14.18 17.10 7.25
C LEU A 202 -15.12 17.61 8.35
N ARG A 203 -14.57 18.06 9.47
CA ARG A 203 -15.33 18.59 10.62
C ARG A 203 -16.10 19.87 10.31
N THR A 204 -15.61 20.68 9.37
CA THR A 204 -16.18 22.01 9.06
C THR A 204 -17.07 22.01 7.83
N SER A 205 -16.97 21.01 6.95
CA SER A 205 -17.85 20.90 5.78
C SER A 205 -19.20 20.24 6.11
N SER A 206 -20.28 20.82 5.57
CA SER A 206 -21.66 20.39 5.79
C SER A 206 -22.03 19.03 5.18
N ASN A 207 -21.16 18.47 4.33
CA ASN A 207 -21.46 17.29 3.51
C ASN A 207 -20.74 16.03 4.02
N ASN A 208 -20.13 16.06 5.19
CA ASN A 208 -19.34 14.94 5.72
C ASN A 208 -20.08 14.21 6.84
N THR A 209 -19.76 12.93 6.98
CA THR A 209 -20.24 12.13 8.10
C THR A 209 -19.31 12.30 9.30
N GLU A 210 -19.87 12.27 10.51
CA GLU A 210 -19.09 12.36 11.76
C GLU A 210 -18.08 11.20 11.84
N GLU A 211 -18.48 10.03 11.36
CA GLU A 211 -17.65 8.83 11.29
C GLU A 211 -16.38 9.04 10.45
N PHE A 212 -16.48 9.73 9.30
CA PHE A 212 -15.30 9.98 8.47
C PHE A 212 -14.37 11.01 9.12
N ALA A 213 -14.91 12.07 9.71
CA ALA A 213 -14.10 13.06 10.42
C ALA A 213 -13.35 12.43 11.63
N MET A 214 -14.02 11.55 12.39
CA MET A 214 -13.40 10.80 13.48
C MET A 214 -12.30 9.88 12.98
N PHE A 215 -12.57 9.08 11.95
CA PHE A 215 -11.59 8.20 11.34
C PHE A 215 -10.37 8.97 10.83
N ALA A 216 -10.58 10.09 10.11
CA ALA A 216 -9.49 10.90 9.57
C ALA A 216 -8.60 11.47 10.68
N LYS A 217 -9.17 11.83 11.83
CA LYS A 217 -8.41 12.28 13.00
C LYS A 217 -7.53 11.16 13.55
N GLU A 218 -8.08 9.97 13.78
CA GLU A 218 -7.32 8.82 14.29
C GLU A 218 -6.20 8.42 13.33
N PHE A 219 -6.49 8.42 12.02
CA PHE A 219 -5.48 8.13 11.00
C PHE A 219 -4.38 9.21 10.94
N ALA A 220 -4.72 10.49 11.15
CA ALA A 220 -3.73 11.56 11.27
C ALA A 220 -2.83 11.39 12.51
N GLU A 221 -3.39 10.94 13.64
CA GLU A 221 -2.61 10.62 14.85
C GLU A 221 -1.62 9.48 14.60
N PHE A 222 -2.04 8.42 13.88
CA PHE A 222 -1.15 7.35 13.42
C PHE A 222 -0.02 7.88 12.54
N GLY A 223 -0.33 8.71 11.54
CA GLY A 223 0.66 9.30 10.65
C GLY A 223 1.69 10.17 11.40
N LYS A 224 1.25 10.99 12.36
CA LYS A 224 2.14 11.77 13.23
C LYS A 224 3.04 10.86 14.06
N MET A 225 2.51 9.77 14.60
CA MET A 225 3.29 8.81 15.37
C MET A 225 4.43 8.22 14.52
N ALA A 226 4.13 7.75 13.30
CA ALA A 226 5.14 7.24 12.38
C ALA A 226 6.23 8.30 12.06
N ARG A 227 5.81 9.53 11.72
CA ARG A 227 6.70 10.66 11.42
C ARG A 227 7.62 11.02 12.59
N ASN A 228 7.07 11.11 13.80
CA ASN A 228 7.83 11.44 15.00
C ASN A 228 8.86 10.36 15.33
N ILE A 229 8.51 9.08 15.17
CA ILE A 229 9.45 7.99 15.36
C ILE A 229 10.56 8.04 14.31
N ARG A 230 10.25 8.33 13.04
CA ARG A 230 11.26 8.56 12.01
C ARG A 230 12.23 9.67 12.43
N HIS A 231 11.72 10.79 12.96
CA HIS A 231 12.55 11.86 13.49
C HIS A 231 13.40 11.42 14.70
N CYS A 232 12.88 10.57 15.59
CA CYS A 232 13.67 9.96 16.68
C CYS A 232 14.84 9.10 16.17
N ILE A 233 14.71 8.52 14.98
CA ILE A 233 15.74 7.68 14.37
C ILE A 233 16.77 8.52 13.60
N GLU A 234 16.32 9.50 12.82
CA GLU A 234 17.19 10.30 11.94
C GLU A 234 17.86 11.47 12.67
N HIS A 235 17.21 12.01 13.69
CA HIS A 235 17.66 13.21 14.40
C HIS A 235 17.59 13.01 15.93
N PRO A 236 18.38 12.07 16.50
CA PRO A 236 18.29 11.72 17.91
C PRO A 236 18.75 12.85 18.83
N LYS A 237 18.00 13.08 19.91
CA LYS A 237 18.26 14.03 21.01
C LYS A 237 17.96 13.37 22.38
N PRO A 238 18.37 13.99 23.51
CA PRO A 238 18.11 13.45 24.85
C PRO A 238 16.62 13.21 25.20
N ASP A 239 15.69 13.88 24.55
CA ASP A 239 14.23 13.76 24.75
C ASP A 239 13.49 13.23 23.51
N GLN A 240 14.23 12.91 22.44
CA GLN A 240 13.74 12.44 21.15
C GLN A 240 14.68 11.36 20.60
N ARG A 241 14.48 10.09 20.94
CA ARG A 241 15.29 8.99 20.42
C ARG A 241 14.55 7.66 20.55
N ILE A 242 15.03 6.65 19.82
CA ILE A 242 14.66 5.27 20.09
C ILE A 242 15.72 4.59 20.97
N GLU A 243 15.26 3.68 21.82
CA GLU A 243 16.11 2.79 22.60
C GLU A 243 15.85 1.38 22.06
N LEU A 244 16.86 0.81 21.39
CA LEU A 244 16.83 -0.53 20.85
C LEU A 244 17.77 -1.40 21.66
N LEU A 245 17.23 -2.51 22.16
CA LEU A 245 18.00 -3.56 22.79
C LEU A 245 17.86 -4.80 21.92
N ASP A 246 19.00 -5.40 21.58
CA ASP A 246 19.01 -6.73 20.95
C ASP A 246 18.68 -7.80 21.99
N PHE A 247 18.76 -9.08 21.61
CA PHE A 247 18.60 -10.20 22.53
C PHE A 247 19.42 -10.00 23.81
N CYS A 248 18.80 -10.28 24.95
CA CYS A 248 19.50 -10.24 26.24
C CYS A 248 19.05 -11.38 27.15
N VAL A 249 19.83 -11.67 28.20
CA VAL A 249 19.48 -12.67 29.20
C VAL A 249 19.03 -11.98 30.47
N THR A 250 17.85 -12.33 30.97
CA THR A 250 17.36 -11.77 32.25
C THR A 250 18.06 -12.38 33.46
N ALA A 251 17.85 -11.79 34.63
CA ALA A 251 18.26 -12.38 35.91
C ALA A 251 17.70 -13.80 36.13
N ASN A 252 16.57 -14.13 35.49
CA ASN A 252 15.95 -15.46 35.55
C ASN A 252 16.53 -16.44 34.53
N ARG A 253 17.61 -16.08 33.83
CA ARG A 253 18.27 -16.87 32.78
C ARG A 253 17.34 -17.18 31.60
N THR A 254 16.36 -16.32 31.35
CA THR A 254 15.51 -16.39 30.15
C THR A 254 16.11 -15.51 29.07
N LEU A 255 16.09 -16.01 27.83
CA LEU A 255 16.40 -15.21 26.66
C LEU A 255 15.22 -14.27 26.39
N GLU A 256 15.48 -12.97 26.38
CA GLU A 256 14.56 -11.93 25.95
C GLU A 256 14.83 -11.56 24.50
N GLU A 257 13.75 -11.33 23.76
CA GLU A 257 13.79 -10.90 22.36
C GLU A 257 14.12 -9.41 22.23
N PRO A 258 14.55 -8.96 21.03
CA PRO A 258 14.83 -7.56 20.80
C PRO A 258 13.64 -6.65 21.14
N THR A 259 13.93 -5.55 21.85
CA THR A 259 12.92 -4.58 22.28
C THR A 259 13.21 -3.19 21.73
N ILE A 260 12.15 -2.40 21.60
CA ILE A 260 12.17 -1.00 21.20
C ILE A 260 11.36 -0.17 22.19
N ALA A 261 11.89 0.98 22.57
CA ALA A 261 11.15 2.04 23.23
C ALA A 261 11.35 3.36 22.46
N VAL A 262 10.35 4.23 22.48
CA VAL A 262 10.42 5.57 21.86
C VAL A 262 10.33 6.61 22.96
N LYS A 263 11.41 7.37 23.14
CA LYS A 263 11.43 8.57 23.96
C LYS A 263 11.06 9.74 23.08
N HIS A 264 9.85 10.26 23.25
CA HIS A 264 9.35 11.44 22.57
C HIS A 264 8.33 12.17 23.45
N LYS A 265 8.29 13.51 23.40
CA LYS A 265 7.44 14.32 24.28
C LYS A 265 5.95 14.07 24.11
N THR A 266 5.49 13.84 22.88
CA THR A 266 4.05 13.76 22.56
C THR A 266 3.60 12.39 22.09
N THR A 267 4.52 11.52 21.68
CA THR A 267 4.22 10.17 21.19
C THR A 267 5.21 9.15 21.77
N PRO A 268 5.29 9.03 23.11
CA PRO A 268 6.14 8.02 23.73
C PRO A 268 5.60 6.62 23.42
N VAL A 269 6.51 5.66 23.30
CA VAL A 269 6.16 4.23 23.21
C VAL A 269 6.94 3.52 24.31
N GLU A 270 6.21 2.87 25.21
CA GLU A 270 6.82 2.02 26.24
C GLU A 270 7.61 0.89 25.61
N ALA A 271 8.56 0.32 26.35
CA ALA A 271 9.37 -0.78 25.85
C ALA A 271 8.48 -1.96 25.44
N THR A 272 8.62 -2.40 24.20
CA THR A 272 7.87 -3.52 23.62
C THR A 272 8.77 -4.34 22.69
N HIS A 273 8.36 -5.55 22.34
CA HIS A 273 9.11 -6.35 21.37
C HIS A 273 9.08 -5.71 19.99
N VAL A 274 10.21 -5.76 19.28
CA VAL A 274 10.33 -5.17 17.94
C VAL A 274 9.34 -5.80 16.96
N SER A 275 9.03 -7.10 17.11
CA SER A 275 8.04 -7.80 16.29
C SER A 275 6.64 -7.24 16.45
N ASP A 276 6.25 -6.92 17.68
CA ASP A 276 4.91 -6.41 18.01
C ASP A 276 4.77 -4.97 17.54
N PHE A 277 5.83 -4.18 17.75
CA PHE A 277 5.96 -2.83 17.22
C PHE A 277 5.79 -2.80 15.69
N MET A 278 6.56 -3.61 14.95
CA MET A 278 6.45 -3.69 13.49
C MET A 278 5.06 -4.17 13.06
N ASN A 279 4.49 -5.17 13.75
CA ASN A 279 3.17 -5.69 13.44
C ASN A 279 2.07 -4.64 13.63
N PHE A 280 2.15 -3.84 14.70
CA PHE A 280 1.23 -2.74 14.95
C PHE A 280 1.21 -1.75 13.80
N PHE A 281 2.37 -1.20 13.41
CA PHE A 281 2.44 -0.21 12.32
C PHE A 281 1.97 -0.79 10.98
N TYR A 282 2.36 -2.02 10.67
CA TYR A 282 1.94 -2.71 9.46
C TYR A 282 0.40 -2.88 9.40
N GLN A 283 -0.21 -3.38 10.47
CA GLN A 283 -1.65 -3.62 10.52
C GLN A 283 -2.46 -2.31 10.50
N GLN A 284 -1.99 -1.28 11.21
CA GLN A 284 -2.65 0.03 11.20
C GLN A 284 -2.57 0.71 9.83
N ALA A 285 -1.40 0.67 9.17
CA ALA A 285 -1.23 1.16 7.82
C ALA A 285 -2.17 0.45 6.83
N LEU A 286 -2.20 -0.89 6.86
CA LEU A 286 -3.01 -1.70 5.96
C LEU A 286 -4.52 -1.49 6.19
N ALA A 287 -4.96 -1.47 7.44
CA ALA A 287 -6.38 -1.30 7.76
C ALA A 287 -6.87 0.14 7.56
N GLY A 288 -6.08 1.12 7.99
CA GLY A 288 -6.43 2.52 7.83
C GLY A 288 -6.51 2.91 6.36
N SER A 289 -5.55 2.49 5.53
CA SER A 289 -5.60 2.82 4.09
C SER A 289 -6.82 2.23 3.37
N GLU A 290 -7.15 0.96 3.61
CA GLU A 290 -8.32 0.32 2.99
C GLU A 290 -9.62 1.07 3.33
N VAL A 291 -9.80 1.42 4.61
CA VAL A 291 -10.98 2.15 5.09
C VAL A 291 -11.00 3.58 4.56
N LEU A 292 -9.85 4.26 4.51
CA LEU A 292 -9.72 5.59 3.95
C LEU A 292 -10.15 5.61 2.48
N MET A 293 -9.70 4.64 1.67
CA MET A 293 -10.11 4.55 0.26
C MET A 293 -11.62 4.38 0.11
N ALA A 294 -12.25 3.58 0.97
CA ALA A 294 -13.71 3.43 0.98
C ALA A 294 -14.43 4.75 1.31
N PHE A 295 -13.96 5.50 2.31
CA PHE A 295 -14.51 6.82 2.62
C PHE A 295 -14.32 7.82 1.48
N LEU A 296 -13.12 7.89 0.89
CA LEU A 296 -12.82 8.79 -0.22
C LEU A 296 -13.72 8.50 -1.42
N ALA A 297 -13.82 7.24 -1.83
CA ALA A 297 -14.69 6.83 -2.94
C ALA A 297 -16.17 7.11 -2.63
N GLY A 298 -16.63 6.80 -1.42
CA GLY A 298 -18.02 7.03 -1.00
C GLY A 298 -18.40 8.51 -1.00
N HIS A 299 -17.47 9.38 -0.61
CA HIS A 299 -17.69 10.83 -0.56
C HIS A 299 -17.68 11.48 -1.95
N HIS A 300 -16.98 10.86 -2.90
CA HIS A 300 -16.80 11.37 -4.26
C HIS A 300 -17.45 10.50 -5.33
N THR A 301 -18.48 9.72 -4.95
CA THR A 301 -19.24 8.91 -5.90
C THR A 301 -20.08 9.81 -6.80
N LYS A 302 -20.00 9.60 -8.12
CA LYS A 302 -20.85 10.27 -9.10
C LYS A 302 -22.31 9.86 -8.90
N SER A 303 -23.24 10.79 -9.11
CA SER A 303 -24.67 10.45 -9.09
C SER A 303 -25.07 9.73 -10.38
N PHE A 304 -25.67 8.54 -10.27
CA PHE A 304 -26.19 7.77 -11.40
C PHE A 304 -27.72 7.85 -11.47
N GLY A 305 -28.20 8.94 -12.07
CA GLY A 305 -29.63 9.17 -12.25
C GLY A 305 -30.38 9.21 -10.91
N LYS A 306 -31.31 8.27 -10.71
CA LYS A 306 -32.15 8.20 -9.49
C LYS A 306 -31.78 7.04 -8.55
N PHE A 307 -30.78 6.25 -8.88
CA PHE A 307 -30.40 5.10 -8.06
C PHE A 307 -29.40 5.54 -6.99
N PRO A 308 -29.67 5.29 -5.69
CA PRO A 308 -28.69 5.54 -4.65
C PRO A 308 -27.58 4.50 -4.78
N ILE A 309 -26.39 4.95 -5.15
CA ILE A 309 -25.17 4.17 -5.05
C ILE A 309 -24.52 4.49 -3.71
N ILE A 310 -24.08 3.46 -3.01
CA ILE A 310 -23.28 3.60 -1.80
C ILE A 310 -21.97 2.85 -1.97
N VAL A 311 -20.91 3.32 -1.31
CA VAL A 311 -19.71 2.51 -1.09
C VAL A 311 -19.86 1.81 0.25
N GLY A 312 -19.58 0.51 0.28
CA GLY A 312 -19.72 -0.28 1.49
C GLY A 312 -19.09 -1.66 1.38
N GLU A 313 -19.22 -2.47 2.43
CA GLU A 313 -18.73 -3.84 2.42
C GLU A 313 -19.55 -4.71 1.46
N ILE A 314 -18.86 -5.34 0.50
CA ILE A 314 -19.42 -6.31 -0.42
C ILE A 314 -19.75 -7.58 0.36
N PRO A 315 -20.98 -8.14 0.24
CA PRO A 315 -21.33 -9.43 0.82
C PRO A 315 -20.35 -10.52 0.37
N GLU A 316 -19.93 -11.41 1.27
CA GLU A 316 -18.86 -12.39 0.99
C GLU A 316 -19.09 -13.20 -0.29
N ALA A 317 -20.34 -13.61 -0.54
CA ALA A 317 -20.73 -14.37 -1.73
C ALA A 317 -20.58 -13.59 -3.06
N GLN A 318 -20.42 -12.26 -3.01
CA GLN A 318 -20.29 -11.38 -4.17
C GLN A 318 -18.86 -10.83 -4.35
N ARG A 319 -17.94 -11.13 -3.41
CA ARG A 319 -16.56 -10.63 -3.46
C ARG A 319 -15.81 -11.32 -4.59
N GLN A 320 -15.19 -10.52 -5.45
CA GLN A 320 -14.17 -11.00 -6.39
C GLN A 320 -12.79 -10.64 -5.86
N ASN A 321 -11.82 -11.52 -6.07
CA ASN A 321 -10.43 -11.34 -5.64
C ASN A 321 -10.27 -10.95 -4.15
N ARG A 322 -11.23 -11.35 -3.31
CA ARG A 322 -11.28 -11.08 -1.85
C ARG A 322 -11.37 -9.58 -1.48
N VAL A 323 -11.65 -8.70 -2.44
CA VAL A 323 -11.86 -7.27 -2.20
C VAL A 323 -13.10 -7.08 -1.31
N ARG A 324 -12.95 -6.29 -0.24
CA ARG A 324 -14.00 -6.11 0.77
C ARG A 324 -14.94 -4.97 0.48
N TYR A 325 -14.47 -3.89 -0.13
CA TYR A 325 -15.25 -2.69 -0.37
C TYR A 325 -15.53 -2.50 -1.86
N GLY A 326 -16.72 -2.00 -2.16
CA GLY A 326 -17.11 -1.70 -3.54
C GLY A 326 -18.39 -0.88 -3.58
N TYR A 327 -18.82 -0.61 -4.80
CA TYR A 327 -20.06 0.12 -5.06
C TYR A 327 -21.25 -0.83 -4.98
N LEU A 328 -22.27 -0.43 -4.23
CA LEU A 328 -23.46 -1.21 -3.98
C LEU A 328 -24.70 -0.45 -4.42
N ILE A 329 -25.63 -1.16 -5.04
CA ILE A 329 -26.98 -0.68 -5.34
C ILE A 329 -27.99 -1.44 -4.50
N LYS A 330 -29.01 -0.73 -4.02
CA LYS A 330 -30.11 -1.35 -3.29
C LYS A 330 -31.14 -1.88 -4.29
N LEU A 331 -31.25 -3.21 -4.39
CA LEU A 331 -32.27 -3.90 -5.19
C LEU A 331 -33.22 -4.65 -4.25
N GLY A 332 -34.42 -4.06 -4.05
CA GLY A 332 -35.39 -4.55 -3.08
C GLY A 332 -34.87 -4.45 -1.64
N ALA A 333 -34.78 -5.60 -0.97
CA ALA A 333 -34.29 -5.70 0.41
C ALA A 333 -32.78 -6.03 0.50
N SER A 334 -32.09 -6.23 -0.62
CA SER A 334 -30.69 -6.65 -0.65
C SER A 334 -29.78 -5.61 -1.30
N PHE A 335 -28.51 -5.56 -0.86
CA PHE A 335 -27.46 -4.85 -1.57
C PHE A 335 -26.80 -5.79 -2.57
N GLN A 336 -26.61 -5.28 -3.78
CA GLN A 336 -25.93 -5.98 -4.86
C GLN A 336 -24.71 -5.15 -5.28
N ARG A 337 -23.58 -5.82 -5.50
CA ARG A 337 -22.38 -5.20 -6.06
C ARG A 337 -22.68 -4.65 -7.45
N LEU A 338 -22.17 -3.45 -7.72
CA LEU A 338 -22.28 -2.77 -8.99
C LEU A 338 -20.96 -2.88 -9.76
N GLY A 339 -21.00 -3.62 -10.87
CA GLY A 339 -19.81 -4.02 -11.63
C GLY A 339 -19.16 -5.24 -11.00
#